data_AF-A0A087UG08-F1
#
_entry.id   AF-A0A087UG08-F1
#
_cell.length_a   1.000
_cell.length_b   1.000
_cell.length_c   1.000
_cell.angle_alpha   90.00
_cell.angle_beta   90.00
_cell.angle_gamma   90.00
#
_symmetry.space_group_name_H-M   'P 1'
#
loop_
_entity.id
_entity.type
_entity.pdbx_description
1 polymer ?
#
loop_
_entity_poly.entity_id
_entity_poly.type
_entity_poly.pdbx_seq_one_letter_code
_entity_poly.pdbx_strand_id
1 'polypeptide(L)'
;MGTGAESLSYVNISKSNLIQALKYLVFVQQYKIEILKNNGTAKSPQWVIDCKASPGNLTAIEDLLFGDCETYVHQSRGLMAIKMFLEGPEVILGMAHCDTVLREIQICQVVDKLDLTNFQSVLVQLSPQECLLPVVASNLKTENSTRLTLEKILRAHNIAITEIKPGDFLFGDLMQDLKRLLQDTDFNYLMLDEPEKRVALHSVA
;
A
#
# COMPACT_ATOMS: atom_id res chain seq x y z
N MET A 1 24.80 10.67 27.83
CA MET A 1 24.54 9.53 28.73
C MET A 1 23.81 10.10 29.94
N GLY A 2 22.47 10.14 29.88
CA GLY A 2 21.65 10.74 30.94
C GLY A 2 21.19 9.67 31.93
N THR A 3 21.67 9.75 33.16
CA THR A 3 21.15 9.00 34.31
C THR A 3 20.09 9.86 35.00
N GLY A 4 18.82 9.58 34.74
CA GLY A 4 17.67 10.29 35.32
C GLY A 4 16.36 9.63 34.88
N ALA A 5 15.30 9.76 35.68
CA ALA A 5 14.06 8.97 35.71
C ALA A 5 13.16 8.95 34.44
N GLU A 6 13.66 9.36 33.28
CA GLU A 6 13.06 9.17 31.95
C GLU A 6 14.14 8.68 30.98
N SER A 7 14.66 7.46 31.20
CA SER A 7 15.63 6.88 30.28
C SER A 7 14.91 6.43 29.01
N LEU A 8 15.01 7.23 27.95
CA LEU A 8 14.55 6.83 26.63
C LEU A 8 15.45 5.69 26.11
N SER A 9 14.87 4.54 25.84
CA SER A 9 15.59 3.41 25.25
C SER A 9 16.00 3.77 23.81
N TYR A 10 17.29 3.65 23.50
CA TYR A 10 17.81 3.84 22.15
C TYR A 10 18.87 2.79 21.84
N VAL A 11 19.06 2.54 20.55
CA VAL A 11 20.12 1.68 20.03
C VAL A 11 20.87 2.42 18.93
N ASN A 12 22.20 2.32 18.94
CA ASN A 12 23.03 2.81 17.85
C ASN A 12 23.25 1.68 16.85
N ILE A 13 22.94 1.94 15.59
CA ILE A 13 23.05 0.95 14.51
C ILE A 13 24.08 1.47 13.50
N SER A 14 25.08 0.65 13.16
CA SER A 14 26.03 0.97 12.09
C SER A 14 25.35 0.95 10.72
N LYS A 15 25.94 1.61 9.71
CA LYS A 15 25.38 1.61 8.35
C LYS A 15 25.18 0.20 7.78
N SER A 16 26.10 -0.73 8.05
CA SER A 16 25.98 -2.13 7.60
C SER A 16 24.81 -2.86 8.25
N ASN A 17 24.62 -2.65 9.56
CA ASN A 17 23.57 -3.32 10.32
C ASN A 17 22.21 -2.67 10.09
N LEU A 18 22.17 -1.39 9.67
CA LEU A 18 20.96 -0.69 9.31
C LEU A 18 20.26 -1.38 8.13
N ILE A 19 21.00 -1.74 7.09
CA ILE A 19 20.42 -2.42 5.91
C ILE A 19 19.79 -3.76 6.32
N GLN A 20 20.48 -4.54 7.14
CA GLN A 20 19.94 -5.81 7.64
C GLN A 20 18.70 -5.61 8.52
N ALA A 21 18.72 -4.60 9.40
CA ALA A 21 17.59 -4.24 10.23
C ALA A 21 16.39 -3.80 9.38
N LEU A 22 16.58 -2.94 8.38
CA LEU A 22 15.51 -2.50 7.48
C LEU A 22 14.91 -3.68 6.69
N LYS A 23 15.76 -4.57 6.16
CA LYS A 23 15.28 -5.79 5.47
C LYS A 23 14.44 -6.65 6.41
N TYR A 24 14.87 -6.86 7.65
CA TYR A 24 14.11 -7.62 8.64
C TYR A 24 12.78 -6.94 8.99
N LEU A 25 12.79 -5.63 9.26
CA LEU A 25 11.60 -4.88 9.65
C LEU A 25 10.56 -4.86 8.53
N VAL A 26 10.98 -4.67 7.28
CA VAL A 26 10.04 -4.53 6.16
C VAL A 26 9.61 -5.88 5.60
N PHE A 27 10.54 -6.82 5.37
CA PHE A 27 10.21 -8.10 4.72
C PHE A 27 9.75 -9.19 5.68
N VAL A 28 10.17 -9.16 6.95
CA VAL A 28 9.81 -10.20 7.93
C VAL A 28 8.72 -9.70 8.88
N GLN A 29 8.89 -8.51 9.46
CA GLN A 29 7.90 -7.97 10.41
C GLN A 29 6.75 -7.22 9.74
N GLN A 30 6.84 -6.95 8.44
CA GLN A 30 5.87 -6.16 7.67
C GLN A 30 5.61 -4.77 8.28
N TYR A 31 6.65 -4.15 8.83
CA TYR A 31 6.57 -2.82 9.42
C TYR A 31 6.73 -1.72 8.38
N LYS A 32 6.08 -0.60 8.66
CA LYS A 32 6.30 0.67 7.99
C LYS A 32 7.38 1.43 8.74
N ILE A 33 8.25 2.07 7.99
CA ILE A 33 9.37 2.81 8.55
C ILE A 33 9.32 4.27 8.11
N GLU A 34 9.76 5.15 8.99
CA GLU A 34 10.03 6.55 8.70
C GLU A 34 11.46 6.83 9.09
N ILE A 35 12.26 7.35 8.16
CA ILE A 35 13.64 7.74 8.41
C ILE A 35 13.65 9.24 8.66
N LEU A 36 14.10 9.64 9.85
CA LEU A 36 14.22 11.04 10.21
C LEU A 36 15.65 11.51 10.04
N LYS A 37 15.78 12.74 9.55
CA LYS A 37 17.06 13.43 9.40
C LYS A 37 17.03 14.73 10.18
N ASN A 38 18.12 15.02 10.87
CA ASN A 38 18.30 16.29 11.55
C ASN A 38 18.92 17.29 10.56
N ASN A 39 18.15 18.31 10.16
CA ASN A 39 18.62 19.41 9.32
C ASN A 39 19.13 20.61 10.14
N GLY A 40 18.96 20.57 11.46
CA GLY A 40 19.43 21.58 12.39
C GLY A 40 20.85 21.32 12.89
N THR A 41 21.23 22.01 13.96
CA THR A 41 22.52 21.79 14.62
C THR A 41 22.34 20.87 15.84
N ALA A 42 23.43 20.35 16.38
CA ALA A 42 23.37 19.54 17.62
C ALA A 42 22.74 20.30 18.81
N LYS A 43 22.81 21.64 18.82
CA LYS A 43 22.23 22.50 19.88
C LYS A 43 20.79 22.93 19.59
N SER A 44 20.34 22.83 18.34
CA SER A 44 18.98 23.15 17.90
C SER A 44 18.56 22.14 16.85
N PRO A 45 18.14 20.93 17.29
CA PRO A 45 17.78 19.86 16.37
C PRO A 45 16.47 20.20 15.64
N GLN A 46 16.46 19.96 14.33
CA GLN A 46 15.30 20.08 13.47
C GLN A 46 15.11 18.76 12.74
N TRP A 47 14.33 17.87 13.34
CA TRP A 47 14.03 16.56 12.79
C TRP A 47 12.91 16.68 11.75
N VAL A 48 13.19 16.21 10.55
CA VAL A 48 12.22 16.09 9.47
C VAL A 48 12.19 14.64 8.99
N ILE A 49 11.04 14.22 8.47
CA ILE A 49 10.93 12.93 7.79
C ILE A 49 11.64 13.08 6.44
N ASP A 50 12.72 12.33 6.25
CA ASP A 50 13.51 12.30 5.02
C ASP A 50 12.84 11.38 4.00
N CYS A 51 12.47 10.17 4.44
CA CYS A 51 11.75 9.22 3.61
C CYS A 51 10.86 8.28 4.42
N LYS A 52 9.89 7.66 3.74
CA LYS A 52 9.02 6.61 4.26
C LYS A 52 9.16 5.38 3.39
N ALA A 53 9.02 4.21 4.00
CA ALA A 53 8.89 2.96 3.26
C ALA A 53 7.93 2.01 3.96
N SER A 54 7.33 1.15 3.17
CA SER A 54 6.38 0.14 3.61
C SER A 54 6.63 -1.16 2.85
N PRO A 55 6.05 -2.29 3.29
CA PRO A 55 6.22 -3.56 2.59
C PRO A 55 5.85 -3.51 1.10
N GLY A 56 4.88 -2.69 0.70
CA GLY A 56 4.49 -2.50 -0.71
C GLY A 56 5.10 -1.28 -1.40
N ASN A 57 5.85 -0.42 -0.70
CA ASN A 57 6.51 0.74 -1.29
C ASN A 57 7.93 0.91 -0.74
N LEU A 58 8.90 0.45 -1.53
CA LEU A 58 10.32 0.51 -1.22
C LEU A 58 11.05 1.64 -1.95
N THR A 59 10.38 2.32 -2.88
CA THR A 59 10.98 3.28 -3.83
C THR A 59 11.97 4.24 -3.19
N ALA A 60 11.64 4.80 -2.03
CA ALA A 60 12.47 5.81 -1.36
C ALA A 60 13.73 5.25 -0.69
N ILE A 61 13.83 3.93 -0.50
CA ILE A 61 14.96 3.25 0.14
C ILE A 61 15.59 2.17 -0.76
N GLU A 62 15.17 2.07 -2.03
CA GLU A 62 15.68 1.09 -2.99
C GLU A 62 17.20 1.17 -3.11
N ASP A 63 17.74 2.37 -3.31
CA ASP A 63 19.19 2.60 -3.40
C ASP A 63 19.92 2.15 -2.12
N LEU A 64 19.32 2.36 -0.95
CA LEU A 64 19.88 1.96 0.34
C LEU A 64 19.84 0.44 0.55
N LEU A 65 18.79 -0.23 0.07
CA LEU A 65 18.59 -1.67 0.25
C LEU A 65 19.32 -2.53 -0.80
N PHE A 66 19.46 -1.99 -2.01
CA PHE A 66 19.83 -2.75 -3.22
C PHE A 66 21.00 -2.18 -4.01
N GLY A 67 21.59 -1.04 -3.61
CA GLY A 67 22.71 -0.41 -4.32
C GLY A 67 23.93 -1.33 -4.59
N ASP A 68 24.06 -2.44 -3.85
CA ASP A 68 25.13 -3.43 -4.00
C ASP A 68 24.65 -4.83 -4.46
N CYS A 69 23.35 -5.02 -4.74
CA CYS A 69 22.76 -6.34 -5.00
C CYS A 69 21.61 -6.29 -6.02
N GLU A 70 21.91 -6.66 -7.27
CA GLU A 70 20.96 -6.69 -8.40
C GLU A 70 19.83 -7.74 -8.24
N THR A 71 19.97 -8.71 -7.32
CA THR A 71 19.10 -9.90 -7.25
C THR A 71 17.75 -9.70 -6.55
N TYR A 72 17.52 -8.57 -5.87
CA TYR A 72 16.31 -8.37 -5.06
C TYR A 72 15.17 -7.63 -5.78
N VAL A 73 15.40 -7.11 -6.98
CA VAL A 73 14.38 -6.40 -7.78
C VAL A 73 13.16 -7.30 -8.08
N HIS A 74 13.32 -8.62 -8.04
CA HIS A 74 12.26 -9.60 -8.30
C HIS A 74 11.36 -9.94 -7.09
N GLN A 75 11.57 -9.32 -5.92
CA GLN A 75 10.78 -9.62 -4.72
C GLN A 75 9.71 -8.58 -4.40
N SER A 76 9.71 -7.42 -5.05
CA SER A 76 8.62 -6.46 -4.90
C SER A 76 7.39 -7.00 -5.62
N ARG A 77 6.31 -7.25 -4.89
CA ARG A 77 5.02 -7.72 -5.47
C ARG A 77 3.99 -6.61 -5.54
N GLY A 78 4.45 -5.37 -5.40
CA GLY A 78 3.62 -4.18 -5.49
C GLY A 78 2.62 -4.03 -4.35
N LEU A 79 1.75 -3.05 -4.54
CA LEU A 79 0.66 -2.71 -3.63
C LEU A 79 -0.67 -2.92 -4.34
N MET A 80 -1.70 -3.23 -3.56
CA MET A 80 -3.08 -3.30 -4.03
C MET A 80 -3.94 -2.32 -3.26
N ALA A 81 -4.87 -1.64 -3.90
CA ALA A 81 -5.90 -0.84 -3.26
C ALA A 81 -7.25 -1.49 -3.54
N ILE A 82 -8.13 -1.52 -2.53
CA ILE A 82 -9.44 -2.17 -2.65
C ILE A 82 -10.52 -1.23 -2.13
N LYS A 83 -11.56 -1.06 -2.95
CA LYS A 83 -12.82 -0.46 -2.54
C LYS A 83 -13.94 -1.48 -2.69
N MET A 84 -14.76 -1.58 -1.68
CA MET A 84 -15.90 -2.49 -1.66
C MET A 84 -17.21 -1.71 -1.58
N PHE A 85 -18.23 -2.22 -2.25
CA PHE A 85 -19.59 -1.72 -2.19
C PHE A 85 -20.54 -2.90 -2.00
N LEU A 86 -21.47 -2.80 -1.04
CA LEU A 86 -22.48 -3.83 -0.83
C LEU A 86 -23.70 -3.56 -1.72
N GLU A 87 -24.09 -4.55 -2.50
CA GLU A 87 -25.30 -4.53 -3.33
C GLU A 87 -26.18 -5.74 -2.99
N GLY A 88 -27.06 -5.56 -2.00
CA GLY A 88 -27.93 -6.63 -1.52
C GLY A 88 -27.12 -7.79 -0.87
N PRO A 89 -27.22 -9.04 -1.38
CA PRO A 89 -26.46 -10.17 -0.87
C PRO A 89 -25.04 -10.29 -1.47
N GLU A 90 -24.71 -9.46 -2.45
CA GLU A 90 -23.44 -9.48 -3.18
C GLU A 90 -22.57 -8.29 -2.78
N VAL A 91 -21.27 -8.42 -3.02
CA VAL A 91 -20.29 -7.36 -2.82
C VAL A 91 -19.56 -7.11 -4.13
N ILE A 92 -19.53 -5.84 -4.55
CA ILE A 92 -18.71 -5.39 -5.66
C ILE A 92 -17.36 -4.97 -5.09
N LEU A 93 -16.30 -5.62 -5.56
CA LEU A 93 -14.92 -5.30 -5.23
C LEU A 93 -14.26 -4.63 -6.43
N GLY A 94 -13.90 -3.36 -6.25
CA GLY A 94 -12.94 -2.67 -7.10
C GLY A 94 -11.53 -2.85 -6.55
N MET A 95 -10.61 -3.24 -7.42
CA MET A 95 -9.21 -3.48 -7.08
C MET A 95 -8.31 -2.77 -8.08
N ALA A 96 -7.25 -2.16 -7.57
CA ALA A 96 -6.15 -1.64 -8.37
C ALA A 96 -4.84 -2.21 -7.81
N HIS A 97 -4.04 -2.84 -8.65
CA HIS A 97 -2.70 -3.31 -8.31
C HIS A 97 -1.68 -2.49 -9.07
N CYS A 98 -0.62 -2.08 -8.36
CA CYS A 98 0.46 -1.29 -8.93
C CYS A 98 1.78 -2.02 -8.73
N ASP A 99 2.44 -2.34 -9.84
CA ASP A 99 3.77 -2.93 -9.87
C ASP A 99 4.76 -1.88 -10.38
N THR A 100 5.62 -1.39 -9.48
CA THR A 100 6.62 -0.37 -9.79
C THR A 100 7.78 -0.91 -10.62
N VAL A 101 8.02 -2.22 -10.59
CA VAL A 101 9.10 -2.89 -11.33
C VAL A 101 8.68 -3.06 -12.78
N LEU A 102 7.47 -3.58 -13.02
CA LEU A 102 6.89 -3.71 -14.36
C LEU A 102 6.36 -2.38 -14.91
N ARG A 103 6.18 -1.37 -14.05
CA ARG A 103 5.55 -0.08 -14.37
C ARG A 103 4.13 -0.24 -14.91
N GLU A 104 3.39 -1.18 -14.32
CA GLU A 104 2.03 -1.51 -14.72
C GLU A 104 1.04 -1.17 -13.61
N ILE A 105 -0.13 -0.67 -14.02
CA ILE A 105 -1.29 -0.52 -13.16
C ILE A 105 -2.37 -1.46 -13.71
N GLN A 106 -2.74 -2.45 -12.91
CA GLN A 106 -3.76 -3.44 -13.26
C GLN A 106 -5.03 -3.14 -12.48
N ILE A 107 -6.17 -3.08 -13.18
CA ILE A 107 -7.47 -2.81 -12.55
C ILE A 107 -8.41 -3.98 -12.77
N CYS A 108 -9.18 -4.30 -11.74
CA CYS A 108 -10.13 -5.40 -11.78
C CYS A 108 -11.36 -5.05 -10.96
N GLN A 109 -12.56 -5.35 -11.51
CA GLN A 109 -13.80 -5.27 -10.76
C GLN A 109 -14.47 -6.64 -10.78
N VAL A 110 -14.87 -7.12 -9.61
CA VAL A 110 -15.49 -8.43 -9.45
C VAL A 110 -16.72 -8.31 -8.56
N VAL A 111 -17.80 -8.99 -8.96
CA VAL A 111 -18.93 -9.25 -8.08
C VAL A 111 -18.64 -10.55 -7.34
N ASP A 112 -18.69 -10.51 -6.01
CA ASP A 112 -18.38 -11.64 -5.16
C ASP A 112 -19.49 -11.84 -4.12
N LYS A 113 -19.43 -12.99 -3.45
CA LYS A 113 -20.24 -13.29 -2.27
C LYS A 113 -19.50 -12.80 -1.01
N LEU A 114 -20.18 -12.86 0.13
CA LEU A 114 -19.64 -12.41 1.42
C LEU A 114 -18.40 -13.21 1.89
N ASP A 115 -18.13 -14.39 1.32
CA ASP A 115 -16.94 -15.21 1.58
C ASP A 115 -15.73 -14.83 0.71
N LEU A 116 -15.91 -13.94 -0.27
CA LEU A 116 -14.84 -13.33 -1.08
C LEU A 116 -13.95 -14.37 -1.79
N THR A 117 -14.57 -15.39 -2.40
CA THR A 117 -13.83 -16.51 -3.02
C THR A 117 -13.13 -16.10 -4.31
N ASN A 118 -13.77 -15.25 -5.11
CA ASN A 118 -13.15 -14.74 -6.34
C ASN A 118 -11.98 -13.80 -6.00
N PHE A 119 -12.14 -12.97 -4.98
CA PHE A 119 -11.06 -12.12 -4.46
C PHE A 119 -9.84 -12.92 -4.01
N GLN A 120 -10.03 -14.02 -3.28
CA GLN A 120 -8.92 -14.90 -2.87
C GLN A 120 -8.15 -15.43 -4.08
N SER A 121 -8.85 -15.77 -5.17
CA SER A 121 -8.20 -16.22 -6.41
C SER A 121 -7.32 -15.12 -7.03
N VAL A 122 -7.77 -13.86 -7.00
CA VAL A 122 -6.98 -12.70 -7.46
C VAL A 122 -5.77 -12.49 -6.56
N LEU A 123 -5.93 -12.58 -5.24
CA LEU A 123 -4.83 -12.45 -4.28
C LEU A 123 -3.74 -13.49 -4.48
N VAL A 124 -4.10 -14.74 -4.79
CA VAL A 124 -3.11 -15.80 -5.05
C VAL A 124 -2.28 -15.50 -6.29
N GLN A 125 -2.89 -14.89 -7.32
CA GLN A 125 -2.20 -14.57 -8.58
C GLN A 125 -1.28 -13.36 -8.45
N LEU A 126 -1.79 -12.26 -7.87
CA LEU A 126 -1.04 -11.01 -7.78
C LEU A 126 -0.12 -10.99 -6.56
N SER A 127 -0.56 -11.55 -5.43
CA SER A 127 0.17 -11.66 -4.17
C SER A 127 0.86 -10.36 -3.71
N PRO A 128 0.11 -9.25 -3.60
CA PRO A 128 0.67 -7.96 -3.20
C PRO A 128 1.26 -8.02 -1.79
N GLN A 129 2.26 -7.19 -1.51
CA GLN A 129 2.87 -7.12 -0.18
C GLN A 129 2.09 -6.24 0.79
N GLU A 130 1.31 -5.31 0.25
CA GLU A 130 0.52 -4.37 1.02
C GLU A 130 -0.82 -4.10 0.33
N CYS A 131 -1.86 -3.93 1.14
CA CYS A 131 -3.20 -3.62 0.70
C CYS A 131 -3.69 -2.32 1.36
N LEU A 132 -4.09 -1.35 0.54
CA LEU A 132 -4.71 -0.10 0.93
C LEU A 132 -6.23 -0.27 1.02
N LEU A 133 -6.82 0.14 2.13
CA LEU A 133 -8.26 0.05 2.38
C LEU A 133 -8.80 1.38 2.89
N PRO A 134 -10.01 1.81 2.49
CA PRO A 134 -10.62 3.00 3.07
C PRO A 134 -10.98 2.75 4.53
N VAL A 135 -10.80 3.75 5.38
CA VAL A 135 -11.33 3.76 6.75
C VAL A 135 -12.85 3.68 6.68
N VAL A 136 -13.45 2.69 7.35
CA VAL A 136 -14.91 2.53 7.41
C VAL A 136 -15.45 3.24 8.64
N ALA A 137 -16.54 4.00 8.49
CA ALA A 137 -17.24 4.57 9.63
C ALA A 137 -17.93 3.45 10.43
N SER A 138 -17.78 3.44 11.76
CA SER A 138 -18.22 2.37 12.67
C SER A 138 -19.73 2.06 12.66
N ASN A 139 -20.53 2.82 11.92
CA ASN A 139 -22.00 2.83 11.99
C ASN A 139 -22.67 1.78 11.07
N LEU A 140 -21.93 1.14 10.15
CA LEU A 140 -22.49 0.23 9.14
C LEU A 140 -22.16 -1.24 9.47
N LYS A 141 -23.04 -1.90 10.22
CA LYS A 141 -22.84 -3.27 10.74
C LYS A 141 -22.52 -4.32 9.65
N THR A 142 -23.19 -4.28 8.50
CA THR A 142 -22.99 -5.26 7.41
C THR A 142 -21.73 -4.99 6.61
N GLU A 143 -21.37 -3.73 6.39
CA GLU A 143 -20.08 -3.36 5.80
C GLU A 143 -18.94 -3.79 6.72
N ASN A 144 -19.11 -3.61 8.03
CA ASN A 144 -18.13 -4.05 9.03
C ASN A 144 -17.91 -5.57 9.00
N SER A 145 -18.94 -6.41 8.86
CA SER A 145 -18.75 -7.87 8.82
C SER A 145 -17.96 -8.31 7.59
N THR A 146 -18.26 -7.74 6.42
CA THR A 146 -17.59 -8.09 5.16
C THR A 146 -16.16 -7.55 5.13
N ARG A 147 -15.95 -6.33 5.64
CA ARG A 147 -14.62 -5.73 5.85
C ARG A 147 -13.75 -6.61 6.76
N LEU A 148 -14.32 -7.15 7.85
CA LEU A 148 -13.61 -8.08 8.74
C LEU A 148 -13.22 -9.39 8.03
N THR A 149 -14.07 -9.93 7.15
CA THR A 149 -13.73 -11.08 6.32
C THR A 149 -12.55 -10.76 5.40
N LEU A 150 -12.59 -9.60 4.74
CA LEU A 150 -11.50 -9.13 3.88
C LEU A 150 -10.18 -8.98 4.66
N GLU A 151 -10.18 -8.42 5.87
CA GLU A 151 -8.97 -8.35 6.70
C GLU A 151 -8.43 -9.72 7.08
N LYS A 152 -9.33 -10.65 7.43
CA LYS A 152 -8.93 -12.01 7.79
C LYS A 152 -8.23 -12.68 6.62
N ILE A 153 -8.77 -12.51 5.41
CA ILE A 153 -8.16 -13.04 4.19
C ILE A 153 -6.79 -12.41 3.95
N LEU A 154 -6.66 -11.08 4.00
CA LEU A 154 -5.39 -10.39 3.80
C LEU A 154 -4.32 -10.81 4.81
N ARG A 155 -4.69 -10.87 6.11
CA ARG A 155 -3.78 -11.33 7.17
C ARG A 155 -3.38 -12.80 6.97
N ALA A 156 -4.29 -13.67 6.53
CA ALA A 156 -3.98 -15.06 6.25
C ALA A 156 -2.97 -15.24 5.10
N HIS A 157 -2.94 -14.29 4.16
CA HIS A 157 -1.97 -14.26 3.06
C HIS A 157 -0.67 -13.49 3.40
N ASN A 158 -0.50 -13.05 4.66
CA ASN A 158 0.60 -12.18 5.09
C ASN A 158 0.71 -10.90 4.24
N ILE A 159 -0.42 -10.21 4.05
CA ILE A 159 -0.47 -8.94 3.32
C ILE A 159 -0.64 -7.83 4.35
N ALA A 160 0.26 -6.84 4.34
CA ALA A 160 0.18 -5.70 5.24
C ALA A 160 -1.07 -4.87 4.92
N ILE A 161 -1.80 -4.41 5.94
CA ILE A 161 -3.02 -3.60 5.75
C ILE A 161 -2.73 -2.14 6.09
N THR A 162 -3.15 -1.24 5.21
CA THR A 162 -3.00 0.20 5.36
C THR A 162 -4.32 0.89 5.20
N GLU A 163 -4.77 1.55 6.26
CA GLU A 163 -5.99 2.35 6.19
C GLU A 163 -5.70 3.74 5.65
N ILE A 164 -6.51 4.14 4.68
CA ILE A 164 -6.40 5.39 3.94
C ILE A 164 -7.71 6.17 4.09
N LYS A 165 -7.64 7.49 4.05
CA LYS A 165 -8.83 8.32 4.23
C LYS A 165 -9.80 8.06 3.07
N PRO A 166 -11.12 7.99 3.31
CA PRO A 166 -12.08 7.77 2.24
C PRO A 166 -12.02 8.83 1.12
N GLY A 167 -11.58 10.05 1.46
CA GLY A 167 -11.38 11.14 0.51
C GLY A 167 -10.27 10.90 -0.50
N ASP A 168 -9.29 10.07 -0.18
CA ASP A 168 -8.17 9.77 -1.09
C ASP A 168 -8.61 8.78 -2.19
N PHE A 169 -9.65 7.96 -1.97
CA PHE A 169 -10.28 7.09 -2.99
C PHE A 169 -11.26 7.82 -3.92
N LEU A 170 -11.21 9.15 -3.99
CA LEU A 170 -12.13 9.96 -4.80
C LEU A 170 -11.52 10.27 -6.16
N PHE A 171 -12.36 10.23 -7.20
CA PHE A 171 -12.01 10.44 -8.61
C PHE A 171 -11.43 11.82 -8.98
N GLY A 172 -11.30 12.76 -8.04
CA GLY A 172 -11.16 14.20 -8.31
C GLY A 172 -10.16 14.53 -9.43
N ASP A 173 -8.91 14.13 -9.25
CA ASP A 173 -7.81 14.42 -10.18
C ASP A 173 -7.33 13.19 -10.97
N LEU A 174 -8.01 12.04 -10.82
CA LEU A 174 -7.57 10.73 -11.33
C LEU A 174 -7.25 10.75 -12.83
N MET A 175 -8.14 11.30 -13.66
CA MET A 175 -7.94 11.32 -15.11
C MET A 175 -6.74 12.16 -15.53
N GLN A 176 -6.49 13.26 -14.83
CA GLN A 176 -5.34 14.12 -15.09
C GLN A 176 -4.04 13.42 -14.70
N ASP A 177 -4.05 12.72 -13.56
CA ASP A 177 -2.88 12.01 -13.07
C ASP A 177 -2.56 10.78 -13.92
N LEU A 178 -3.56 9.99 -14.32
CA LEU A 178 -3.36 8.85 -15.22
C LEU A 178 -2.83 9.30 -16.59
N LYS A 179 -3.32 10.41 -17.12
CA LYS A 179 -2.77 10.99 -18.36
C LYS A 179 -1.30 11.37 -18.22
N ARG A 180 -0.88 11.87 -17.06
CA ARG A 180 0.52 12.21 -16.77
C ARG A 180 1.38 10.96 -16.60
N LEU A 181 0.87 9.94 -15.92
CA LEU A 181 1.59 8.70 -15.62
C LEU A 181 1.77 7.81 -16.84
N LEU A 182 0.72 7.62 -17.63
CA LEU A 182 0.73 6.71 -18.78
C LEU A 182 1.45 7.32 -20.00
N GLN A 183 1.62 8.65 -20.03
CA GLN A 183 2.23 9.38 -21.14
C GLN A 183 1.58 9.09 -22.51
N ASP A 184 0.37 8.54 -22.50
CA ASP A 184 -0.33 8.00 -23.65
C ASP A 184 -1.64 8.79 -23.88
N THR A 185 -1.86 9.19 -25.13
CA THR A 185 -3.05 9.88 -25.60
C THR A 185 -4.27 8.98 -25.72
N ASP A 186 -4.08 7.66 -25.81
CA ASP A 186 -5.15 6.69 -26.06
C ASP A 186 -5.91 6.24 -24.80
N PHE A 187 -5.47 6.66 -23.60
CA PHE A 187 -6.11 6.31 -22.34
C PHE A 187 -7.58 6.74 -22.24
N ASN A 188 -7.96 7.83 -22.92
CA ASN A 188 -9.36 8.28 -22.98
C ASN A 188 -10.29 7.20 -23.56
N TYR A 189 -9.80 6.36 -24.47
CA TYR A 189 -10.60 5.32 -25.12
C TYR A 189 -10.80 4.08 -24.21
N LEU A 190 -9.81 3.72 -23.39
CA LEU A 190 -9.93 2.56 -22.47
C LEU A 190 -10.96 2.80 -21.34
N MET A 191 -11.12 4.05 -20.89
CA MET A 191 -12.01 4.39 -19.77
C MET A 191 -13.45 4.69 -20.19
N LEU A 192 -13.67 5.20 -21.41
CA LEU A 192 -15.00 5.55 -21.90
C LEU A 192 -15.86 4.33 -22.27
N ASP A 193 -15.22 3.20 -22.61
CA ASP A 193 -15.92 2.01 -23.12
C ASP A 193 -16.25 0.95 -22.05
N GLU A 194 -15.74 1.08 -20.81
CA GLU A 194 -16.04 0.14 -19.73
C GLU A 194 -16.72 0.83 -18.52
N PRO A 195 -17.99 1.24 -18.67
CA PRO A 195 -18.78 1.79 -17.56
C PRO A 195 -18.93 0.81 -16.38
N GLU A 196 -18.64 -0.47 -16.60
CA GLU A 196 -18.74 -1.54 -15.62
C GLU A 196 -17.62 -1.51 -14.58
N LYS A 197 -16.46 -0.85 -14.81
CA LYS A 197 -15.31 -0.86 -13.87
C LYS A 197 -15.20 0.36 -12.95
N ARG A 198 -16.30 1.09 -12.75
CA ARG A 198 -16.32 2.34 -11.94
C ARG A 198 -15.82 2.17 -10.50
N VAL A 199 -16.05 1.01 -9.87
CA VAL A 199 -15.59 0.80 -8.49
C VAL A 199 -14.09 0.57 -8.44
N ALA A 200 -13.52 -0.13 -9.42
CA ALA A 200 -12.07 -0.35 -9.51
C ALA A 200 -11.31 0.96 -9.69
N LEU A 201 -11.87 1.93 -10.42
CA LEU A 201 -11.23 3.21 -10.62
C LEU A 201 -11.08 4.04 -9.36
N HIS A 202 -12.03 3.94 -8.43
CA HIS A 202 -11.86 4.56 -7.13
C HIS A 202 -10.66 4.01 -6.37
N SER A 203 -10.27 2.75 -6.62
CA SER A 203 -9.08 2.15 -6.02
C SER A 203 -7.79 2.59 -6.72
N VAL A 204 -7.86 3.12 -7.94
CA VAL A 204 -6.70 3.68 -8.63
C VAL A 204 -6.37 5.09 -8.12
N ALA A 205 -7.41 5.85 -7.77
CA ALA A 205 -7.27 7.17 -7.13
C ALA A 205 -6.58 7.07 -5.76
#